data_AF-A0A1I5NBW1-F1
#
_entry.id   AF-A0A1I5NBW1-F1
#
_cell.length_a   1.000
_cell.length_b   1.000
_cell.length_c   1.000
_cell.angle_alpha   90.00
_cell.angle_beta   90.00
_cell.angle_gamma   90.00
#
_symmetry.space_group_name_H-M   'P 1'
#
loop_
_entity.id
_entity.type
_entity.pdbx_description
1 polymer ?
#
loop_
_entity_poly.entity_id
_entity_poly.type
_entity_poly.pdbx_seq_one_letter_code
_entity_poly.pdbx_strand_id
1 'polypeptide(L)'
;MNGFPTSSDIYLELDGKKVAVVQSYAAKATKSSQSVEAFGESEPVATIEGQKQYILELTRLYATDDAISDGINFHDLRDFSLVICKPDRKIIYSGCEWSAIHEEGQLNAMVAEKITVVASKRMETTA
;
A
#
# COMPACT_ATOMS: atom_id res chain seq x y z
N MET A 1 -3.46 -11.86 25.80
CA MET A 1 -3.14 -10.42 25.61
C MET A 1 -3.58 -10.05 24.19
N ASN A 2 -4.78 -9.48 24.04
CA ASN A 2 -5.22 -8.96 22.74
C ASN A 2 -4.52 -7.62 22.51
N GLY A 3 -3.31 -7.68 21.95
CA GLY A 3 -2.58 -6.49 21.55
C GLY A 3 -3.33 -5.81 20.42
N PHE A 4 -3.96 -4.67 20.70
CA PHE A 4 -4.33 -3.74 19.65
C PHE A 4 -3.05 -3.39 18.89
N PRO A 5 -3.02 -3.52 17.55
CA PRO A 5 -1.86 -3.10 16.79
C PRO A 5 -1.59 -1.62 17.10
N THR A 6 -0.42 -1.36 17.65
CA THR A 6 0.07 -0.01 17.86
C THR A 6 0.59 0.52 16.52
N SER A 7 0.76 1.83 16.38
CA SER A 7 1.34 2.46 15.19
C SER A 7 2.75 1.95 14.81
N SER A 8 3.36 1.08 15.62
CA SER A 8 4.57 0.31 15.28
C SER A 8 4.32 -0.84 14.30
N ASP A 9 3.10 -1.36 14.24
CA ASP A 9 2.77 -2.60 13.53
C ASP A 9 2.46 -2.38 12.04
N ILE A 10 2.27 -1.13 11.59
CA ILE A 10 2.03 -0.82 10.19
C ILE A 10 2.96 0.33 9.78
N TYR A 11 3.79 0.11 8.77
CA TYR A 11 4.78 1.09 8.35
C TYR A 11 5.10 1.05 6.87
N LEU A 12 5.63 2.16 6.36
CA LEU A 12 6.25 2.21 5.04
C LEU A 12 7.74 1.92 5.17
N GLU A 13 8.22 1.07 4.29
CA GLU A 13 9.61 0.67 4.17
C GLU A 13 10.15 1.08 2.80
N LEU A 14 11.31 1.73 2.79
CA LEU A 14 12.08 2.03 1.57
C LEU A 14 13.51 1.52 1.80
N ASP A 15 14.02 0.70 0.88
CA ASP A 15 15.38 0.14 0.95
C ASP A 15 15.71 -0.52 2.30
N GLY A 16 14.73 -1.21 2.90
CA GLY A 16 14.88 -1.86 4.20
C GLY A 16 14.84 -0.92 5.41
N LYS A 17 14.64 0.39 5.21
CA LYS A 17 14.46 1.37 6.28
C LYS A 17 13.00 1.73 6.47
N LYS A 18 12.58 1.82 7.74
CA LYS A 18 11.26 2.33 8.12
C LYS A 18 11.23 3.85 7.95
N VAL A 19 10.48 4.32 6.97
CA VAL A 19 10.39 5.75 6.64
C VAL A 19 9.15 6.41 7.24
N ALA A 20 8.04 5.67 7.41
CA ALA A 20 6.83 6.20 8.04
C ALA A 20 6.05 5.16 8.82
N VAL A 21 5.25 5.63 9.78
CA VAL A 21 4.24 4.85 10.49
C VAL A 21 2.84 5.17 9.97
N VAL A 22 1.99 4.15 9.95
CA VAL A 22 0.60 4.26 9.52
C VAL A 22 -0.30 3.88 10.70
N GLN A 23 -1.35 4.65 10.96
CA GLN A 23 -2.27 4.32 12.04
C GLN A 23 -3.17 3.12 11.69
N SER A 24 -3.73 3.11 10.49
CA SER A 24 -4.56 1.98 10.02
C SER A 24 -4.59 1.88 8.49
N TYR A 25 -5.01 0.72 7.99
CA TYR A 25 -5.12 0.46 6.55
C TYR A 25 -6.39 -0.34 6.21
N ALA A 26 -6.93 -0.10 5.02
CA ALA A 26 -7.87 -0.98 4.34
C ALA A 26 -7.24 -1.44 3.02
N ALA A 27 -7.50 -2.69 2.62
CA ALA A 27 -6.92 -3.27 1.41
C ALA A 27 -8.00 -3.91 0.54
N LYS A 28 -7.97 -3.62 -0.76
CA LYS A 28 -8.83 -4.20 -1.78
C LYS A 28 -7.97 -4.81 -2.89
N ALA A 29 -8.10 -6.11 -3.10
CA ALA A 29 -7.49 -6.76 -4.25
C ALA A 29 -8.37 -6.56 -5.49
N THR A 30 -7.76 -6.16 -6.60
CA THR A 30 -8.39 -6.05 -7.90
C THR A 30 -7.66 -6.95 -8.88
N LYS A 31 -8.42 -7.58 -9.79
CA LYS A 31 -7.90 -8.43 -10.84
C LYS A 31 -8.42 -7.87 -12.16
N SER A 32 -7.54 -7.38 -13.02
CA SER A 32 -7.94 -7.05 -14.38
C SER A 32 -8.16 -8.35 -15.16
N SER A 33 -9.17 -8.39 -16.01
CA SER A 33 -9.39 -9.49 -16.95
C SER A 33 -9.79 -8.89 -18.28
N GLN A 34 -9.18 -9.34 -19.36
CA GLN A 34 -9.60 -8.98 -20.71
C GLN A 34 -10.18 -10.23 -21.38
N SER A 35 -11.42 -10.11 -21.83
CA SER A 35 -12.06 -11.14 -22.65
C SER A 35 -11.55 -11.00 -24.09
N VAL A 36 -11.10 -12.10 -24.68
CA VAL A 36 -10.70 -12.17 -26.09
C VAL A 36 -11.92 -12.64 -26.88
N GLU A 37 -12.34 -11.82 -27.84
CA GLU A 37 -13.43 -12.13 -28.76
C GLU A 37 -12.84 -12.55 -30.11
N ALA A 38 -13.34 -13.65 -30.68
CA ALA A 38 -12.97 -14.09 -32.03
C ALA A 38 -14.01 -13.63 -33.05
N PHE A 39 -13.57 -13.32 -34.26
CA PHE A 39 -14.46 -12.94 -35.34
C PHE A 39 -15.39 -14.10 -35.71
N GLY A 40 -16.71 -13.93 -35.52
CA GLY A 40 -17.74 -14.92 -35.86
C GLY A 40 -18.33 -15.70 -34.69
N GLU A 41 -17.86 -15.47 -33.45
CA GLU A 41 -18.42 -16.07 -32.23
C GLU A 41 -19.25 -15.03 -31.45
N SER A 42 -20.40 -15.45 -30.91
CA SER A 42 -21.27 -14.60 -30.09
C SER A 42 -20.85 -14.56 -28.61
N GLU A 43 -19.91 -15.41 -28.21
CA GLU A 43 -19.42 -15.56 -26.84
C GLU A 43 -17.88 -15.45 -26.81
N PRO A 44 -17.28 -14.93 -25.72
CA PRO A 44 -15.84 -14.75 -25.62
C PRO A 44 -15.10 -16.09 -25.66
N VAL A 45 -14.05 -16.16 -26.49
CA VAL A 45 -13.32 -17.42 -26.74
C VAL A 45 -12.22 -17.70 -25.71
N ALA A 46 -11.78 -16.67 -24.96
CA ALA A 46 -10.84 -16.82 -23.86
C ALA A 46 -10.91 -15.62 -22.90
N THR A 47 -10.49 -15.83 -21.65
CA THR A 47 -10.26 -14.76 -20.68
C THR A 47 -8.77 -14.69 -20.37
N ILE A 48 -8.12 -13.58 -20.74
CA ILE A 48 -6.75 -13.30 -20.31
C ILE A 48 -6.81 -12.73 -18.91
N GLU A 49 -6.25 -13.45 -17.95
CA GLU A 49 -6.10 -12.94 -16.59
C GLU A 49 -5.01 -11.87 -16.57
N GLY A 50 -5.39 -10.65 -16.24
CA GLY A 50 -4.46 -9.54 -16.03
C GLY A 50 -3.78 -9.60 -14.67
N GLN A 51 -2.80 -8.69 -14.47
CA GLN A 51 -2.05 -8.60 -13.21
C GLN A 51 -2.96 -8.24 -12.03
N LYS A 52 -2.75 -8.90 -10.88
CA LYS A 52 -3.41 -8.54 -9.63
C LYS A 52 -2.81 -7.25 -9.11
N GLN A 53 -3.66 -6.26 -8.83
CA GLN A 53 -3.27 -5.02 -8.17
C GLN A 53 -3.97 -4.92 -6.82
N TYR A 54 -3.29 -4.30 -5.85
CA TYR A 54 -3.82 -4.12 -4.50
C TYR A 54 -3.98 -2.63 -4.23
N ILE A 55 -5.21 -2.18 -4.06
CA ILE A 55 -5.52 -0.80 -3.67
C ILE A 55 -5.53 -0.76 -2.14
N LEU A 56 -4.73 0.11 -1.57
CA LEU A 56 -4.53 0.28 -0.14
C LEU A 56 -4.96 1.68 0.25
N GLU A 57 -5.90 1.80 1.18
CA GLU A 57 -6.27 3.07 1.80
C GLU A 57 -5.61 3.15 3.17
N LEU A 58 -4.65 4.07 3.31
CA LEU A 58 -3.93 4.33 4.55
C LEU A 58 -4.59 5.50 5.27
N THR A 59 -4.74 5.37 6.58
CA THR A 59 -5.26 6.43 7.45
C THR A 59 -4.16 6.89 8.39
N ARG A 60 -3.92 8.20 8.41
CA ARG A 60 -2.87 8.89 9.18
C ARG A 60 -1.48 8.29 8.99
N LEU A 61 -0.75 8.87 8.05
CA LEU A 61 0.66 8.57 7.77
C LEU A 61 1.56 9.61 8.45
N TYR A 62 2.59 9.16 9.17
CA TYR A 62 3.58 10.03 9.81
C TYR A 62 4.98 9.62 9.41
N ALA A 63 5.81 10.59 9.01
CA ALA A 63 7.23 10.37 8.80
C ALA A 63 7.94 10.00 10.12
N THR A 64 8.96 9.15 10.04
CA THR A 64 9.87 8.92 11.17
C THR A 64 10.86 10.08 11.30
N ASP A 65 11.38 10.32 12.51
CA ASP A 65 12.39 11.36 12.75
C ASP A 65 13.63 11.17 11.87
N ASP A 66 14.05 9.93 11.64
CA ASP A 66 15.14 9.58 10.71
C ASP A 66 14.79 10.00 9.27
N ALA A 67 13.58 9.70 8.79
CA ALA A 67 13.17 10.07 7.44
C ALA A 67 13.11 11.59 7.24
N ILE A 68 12.66 12.31 8.26
CA ILE A 68 12.64 13.79 8.26
C ILE A 68 14.07 14.32 8.21
N SER A 69 14.96 13.78 9.04
CA SER A 69 16.36 14.19 9.12
C SER A 69 17.13 13.90 7.83
N ASP A 70 16.83 12.76 7.19
CA ASP A 70 17.38 12.35 5.89
C ASP A 70 16.77 13.16 4.72
N GLY A 71 15.78 14.01 4.97
CA GLY A 71 15.15 14.85 3.94
C GLY A 71 14.27 14.09 2.96
N ILE A 72 13.71 12.94 3.38
CA ILE A 72 12.87 12.10 2.53
C ILE A 72 11.56 12.82 2.21
N ASN A 73 11.32 13.05 0.91
CA ASN A 73 10.04 13.58 0.44
C ASN A 73 9.04 12.45 0.20
N PHE A 74 7.98 12.39 1.01
CA PHE A 74 6.94 11.37 0.89
C PHE A 74 6.23 11.37 -0.45
N HIS A 75 5.99 12.55 -1.02
CA HIS A 75 5.28 12.67 -2.30
C HIS A 75 6.06 12.04 -3.46
N ASP A 76 7.38 11.93 -3.34
CA ASP A 76 8.26 11.37 -4.36
C ASP A 76 8.61 9.90 -4.12
N LEU A 77 8.14 9.29 -3.03
CA LEU A 77 8.37 7.88 -2.76
C LEU A 77 7.77 7.00 -3.87
N ARG A 78 8.59 6.07 -4.37
CA ARG A 78 8.22 5.05 -5.37
C ARG A 78 8.84 3.73 -5.00
N ASP A 79 8.23 2.64 -5.47
CA ASP A 79 8.66 1.25 -5.24
C ASP A 79 8.86 0.89 -3.76
N PHE A 80 8.22 1.64 -2.85
CA PHE A 80 8.27 1.36 -1.43
C PHE A 80 7.39 0.16 -1.08
N SER A 81 7.46 -0.28 0.17
CA SER A 81 6.62 -1.36 0.69
C SER A 81 5.74 -0.89 1.84
N LEU A 82 4.49 -1.33 1.87
CA LEU A 82 3.66 -1.29 3.08
C LEU A 82 3.84 -2.60 3.83
N VAL A 83 4.30 -2.50 5.06
CA VAL A 83 4.57 -3.64 5.93
C VAL A 83 3.58 -3.64 7.09
N ILE A 84 2.94 -4.79 7.32
CA ILE A 84 1.98 -5.00 8.41
C ILE A 84 2.44 -6.20 9.24
N CYS A 85 2.86 -5.93 10.47
CA CYS A 85 3.13 -6.92 11.48
C CYS A 85 1.83 -7.31 12.19
N LYS A 86 1.51 -8.59 12.18
CA LYS A 86 0.48 -9.21 13.01
C LYS A 86 1.17 -10.17 13.99
N PRO A 87 0.53 -10.54 15.10
CA PRO A 87 1.13 -11.44 16.09
C PRO A 87 1.64 -12.78 15.52
N ASP A 88 1.01 -13.27 14.45
CA ASP A 88 1.24 -14.58 13.84
C ASP A 88 1.97 -14.51 12.48
N ARG A 89 2.02 -13.34 11.84
CA ARG A 89 2.50 -13.19 10.47
C ARG A 89 2.88 -11.77 10.13
N LYS A 90 3.70 -11.62 9.09
CA LYS A 90 4.03 -10.36 8.45
C LYS A 90 3.46 -10.34 7.04
N ILE A 91 2.69 -9.30 6.72
CA ILE A 91 2.13 -9.06 5.38
C ILE A 91 2.91 -7.91 4.76
N ILE A 92 3.35 -8.07 3.51
CA ILE A 92 4.12 -7.08 2.77
C ILE A 92 3.41 -6.83 1.45
N TYR A 93 3.05 -5.58 1.20
CA TYR A 93 2.68 -5.09 -0.12
C TYR A 93 3.89 -4.36 -0.70
N SER A 94 4.33 -4.74 -1.89
CA SER A 94 5.55 -4.20 -2.52
C SER A 94 5.29 -3.70 -3.94
N GLY A 95 6.21 -2.87 -4.43
CA GLY A 95 6.00 -2.08 -5.64
C GLY A 95 4.83 -1.12 -5.44
N CYS A 96 4.85 -0.40 -4.31
CA CYS A 96 3.83 0.57 -3.96
C CYS A 96 4.07 1.90 -4.66
N GLU A 97 3.00 2.48 -5.18
CA GLU A 97 2.97 3.82 -5.76
C GLU A 97 1.78 4.60 -5.23
N TRP A 98 1.96 5.92 -5.07
CA TRP A 98 0.88 6.81 -4.68
C TRP A 98 -0.16 6.90 -5.81
N SER A 99 -1.43 6.71 -5.47
CA SER A 99 -2.55 6.88 -6.40
C SER A 99 -3.39 8.11 -6.08
N ALA A 100 -3.58 8.43 -4.80
CA ALA A 100 -4.22 9.67 -4.37
C ALA A 100 -3.74 10.05 -2.97
N ILE A 101 -3.51 11.34 -2.74
CA ILE A 101 -3.16 11.87 -1.41
C ILE A 101 -4.24 12.91 -1.07
N HIS A 102 -5.02 12.65 -0.03
CA HIS A 102 -6.02 13.59 0.47
C HIS A 102 -5.52 14.21 1.77
N GLU A 103 -5.29 15.52 1.74
CA GLU A 103 -4.85 16.34 2.86
C GLU A 103 -5.99 17.28 3.27
N GLU A 104 -6.69 16.97 4.35
CA GLU A 104 -7.70 17.90 4.90
C GLU A 104 -7.01 18.92 5.81
N GLY A 105 -6.63 20.05 5.21
CA GLY A 105 -6.58 21.36 5.88
C GLY A 105 -5.90 21.47 7.24
N GLN A 106 -4.57 21.36 7.29
CA GLN A 106 -3.73 22.29 8.06
C GLN A 106 -2.29 22.22 7.52
N LEU A 107 -1.81 23.35 6.99
CA LEU A 107 -0.59 23.51 6.20
C LEU A 107 0.73 23.34 7.00
N ASN A 108 0.74 22.49 8.04
CA ASN A 108 1.87 22.34 8.96
C ASN A 108 1.92 21.00 9.73
N ALA A 109 1.02 20.06 9.47
CA ALA A 109 1.12 18.73 10.08
C ALA A 109 1.70 17.75 9.05
N MET A 110 2.82 17.11 9.37
CA MET A 110 3.41 15.98 8.63
C MET A 110 2.50 14.73 8.67
N VAL A 111 1.21 14.93 8.39
CA VAL A 111 0.11 13.98 8.60
C VAL A 111 -0.79 14.03 7.39
N ALA A 112 -0.63 13.04 6.51
CA ALA A 112 -1.64 12.80 5.48
C ALA A 112 -2.76 11.97 6.12
N GLU A 113 -3.99 12.50 6.12
CA GLU A 113 -5.11 11.86 6.81
C GLU A 113 -5.61 10.64 6.07
N LYS A 114 -5.69 10.70 4.73
CA LYS A 114 -6.11 9.58 3.90
C LYS A 114 -5.29 9.48 2.62
N ILE A 115 -4.65 8.34 2.42
CA ILE A 115 -3.76 8.09 1.29
C ILE A 115 -4.18 6.83 0.58
N THR A 116 -4.23 6.87 -0.75
CA THR A 116 -4.45 5.70 -1.59
C THR A 116 -3.14 5.30 -2.25
N VAL A 117 -2.76 4.04 -2.07
CA VAL A 117 -1.56 3.42 -2.64
C VAL A 117 -2.01 2.25 -3.52
N VAL A 118 -1.34 2.05 -4.65
CA VAL A 118 -1.48 0.83 -5.45
C VAL A 118 -0.22 0.02 -5.29
N ALA A 119 -0.37 -1.26 -4.93
CA ALA A 119 0.73 -2.20 -4.85
C ALA A 119 0.62 -3.28 -5.92
N SER A 120 1.76 -3.65 -6.48
CA SER A 120 1.86 -4.66 -7.54
C SER A 120 1.89 -6.09 -6.99
N LYS A 121 2.34 -6.26 -5.75
CA LYS A 121 2.55 -7.58 -5.14
C LYS A 121 2.07 -7.58 -3.69
N ARG A 122 1.65 -8.77 -3.23
CA ARG A 122 1.36 -9.07 -1.83
C ARG A 122 2.06 -10.36 -1.45
N MET A 123 2.81 -10.33 -0.37
CA MET A 123 3.46 -11.48 0.25
C MET A 123 3.03 -11.60 1.71
N GLU A 124 3.02 -12.83 2.21
CA GLU A 124 2.73 -13.14 3.60
C GLU A 124 3.78 -14.15 4.08
N THR A 125 4.41 -13.86 5.20
CA THR A 125 5.37 -14.76 5.85
C THR A 125 4.94 -15.01 7.28
N THR A 126 5.12 -16.24 7.75
CA THR A 126 5.00 -16.57 9.17
C THR A 126 6.11 -15.86 9.94
N ALA A 127 5.79 -15.35 11.13
CA ALA A 127 6.74 -14.71 12.03
C ALA A 127 7.50 -15.73 12.88
#